data_AF-A0A969LJA5-F1
#
_entry.id   AF-A0A969LJA5-F1
#
_cell.length_a   1.000
_cell.length_b   1.000
_cell.length_c   1.000
_cell.angle_alpha   90.00
_cell.angle_beta   90.00
_cell.angle_gamma   90.00
#
_symmetry.space_group_name_H-M   'P 1'
#
loop_
_entity.id
_entity.type
_entity.pdbx_description
1 polymer ?
#
loop_
_entity_poly.entity_id
_entity_poly.type
_entity_poly.pdbx_seq_one_letter_code
_entity_poly.pdbx_strand_id
1 'polypeptide(L)'
;MIVMRDRVPDQVAQAFLNYFLTGFASGQPLYEAARAARERLQGLETDYPCASWLPVIWQNPSAIPLVWPEPQTTPAPAAQSRRLKLSRRAALWSSVVIGGSLLLSQPAAALLNHLGMAQHQNGQLAQAQLFYRAATVLNPLKSEPYYNLGRLCEKFEHDLDCARADYGRAAKLGLAEGYAQLAQVQIQQQDLAAALQSTWHCLRIAEYDGTKAACLKNQGWIFWLQGRWGEAERVLGEAIALRDDSPHAHCLLAQLHEARGNFKWARDHWQKVQQFADIDIPEESDCLGLAGDRWQ
;
A
#
# COMPACT_ATOMS: atom_id res chain seq x y z
N MET A 1 -3.93 -0.66 24.27
CA MET A 1 -2.74 -0.09 23.59
C MET A 1 -1.51 -0.82 24.12
N ILE A 2 -0.62 -1.31 23.25
CA ILE A 2 0.67 -1.87 23.67
C ILE A 2 1.71 -0.77 23.51
N VAL A 3 2.35 -0.39 24.60
CA VAL A 3 3.36 0.67 24.66
C VAL A 3 4.63 0.06 25.19
N MET A 4 5.77 0.45 24.62
CA MET A 4 7.07 0.10 25.18
C MET A 4 7.42 1.10 26.28
N ARG A 5 7.82 0.60 27.45
CA ARG A 5 8.15 1.46 28.61
C ARG A 5 9.40 2.31 28.41
N ASP A 6 10.30 1.90 27.52
CA ASP A 6 11.56 2.59 27.20
C ASP A 6 11.95 2.32 25.74
N ARG A 7 13.03 2.95 25.25
CA ARG A 7 13.60 2.67 23.93
C ARG A 7 14.04 1.20 23.84
N VAL A 8 13.38 0.44 22.97
CA VAL A 8 13.61 -1.00 22.81
C VAL A 8 14.56 -1.23 21.64
N PRO A 9 15.62 -2.05 21.80
CA PRO A 9 16.42 -2.49 20.66
C PRO A 9 15.56 -3.18 19.61
N ASP A 10 15.77 -2.88 18.33
CA ASP A 10 14.94 -3.38 17.22
C ASP A 10 14.73 -4.89 17.25
N GLN A 11 15.76 -5.65 17.59
CA GLN A 11 15.70 -7.11 17.69
C GLN A 11 14.73 -7.59 18.78
N VAL A 12 14.66 -6.90 19.92
CA VAL A 12 13.73 -7.21 21.02
C VAL A 12 12.30 -6.84 20.62
N ALA A 13 12.11 -5.70 19.95
CA ALA A 13 10.81 -5.26 19.46
C ALA A 13 10.24 -6.22 18.39
N GLN A 14 11.08 -6.65 17.43
CA GLN A 14 10.71 -7.61 16.40
C GLN A 14 10.37 -8.99 16.99
N ALA A 15 11.19 -9.49 17.91
CA ALA A 15 10.95 -10.75 18.60
C ALA A 15 9.62 -10.72 19.39
N PHE A 16 9.39 -9.63 20.12
CA PHE A 16 8.14 -9.42 20.86
C PHE A 16 6.93 -9.47 19.93
N LEU A 17 6.95 -8.68 18.85
CA LEU A 17 5.86 -8.60 17.89
C LEU A 17 5.59 -9.96 17.25
N ASN A 18 6.63 -10.71 16.90
CA ASN A 18 6.49 -12.04 16.33
C ASN A 18 5.77 -13.00 17.30
N TYR A 19 6.24 -13.10 18.55
CA TYR A 19 5.62 -13.97 19.54
C TYR A 19 4.19 -13.54 19.89
N PHE A 20 3.96 -12.23 20.00
CA PHE A 20 2.66 -11.65 20.30
C PHE A 20 1.65 -11.95 19.19
N LEU A 21 1.99 -11.63 17.95
CA LEU A 21 1.10 -11.84 16.81
C LEU A 21 0.83 -13.33 16.58
N THR A 22 1.82 -14.20 16.83
CA THR A 22 1.63 -15.66 16.76
C THR A 22 0.57 -16.14 17.76
N GLY A 23 0.69 -15.73 19.03
CA GLY A 23 -0.28 -16.11 20.05
C GLY A 23 -1.65 -15.50 19.80
N PHE A 24 -1.68 -14.21 19.47
CA PHE A 24 -2.93 -13.48 19.25
C PHE A 24 -3.70 -14.03 18.05
N ALA A 25 -3.03 -14.27 16.91
CA ALA A 25 -3.65 -14.85 15.71
C ALA A 25 -4.10 -16.30 15.89
N SER A 26 -3.59 -17.02 16.90
CA SER A 26 -4.08 -18.36 17.27
C SER A 26 -5.36 -18.35 18.11
N GLY A 27 -5.99 -17.18 18.28
CA GLY A 27 -7.22 -17.02 19.04
C GLY A 27 -7.01 -16.74 20.53
N GLN A 28 -5.77 -16.50 20.98
CA GLN A 28 -5.54 -16.08 22.35
C GLN A 28 -6.06 -14.65 22.55
N PRO A 29 -6.70 -14.35 23.70
CA PRO A 29 -6.99 -12.98 24.09
C PRO A 29 -5.73 -12.11 24.09
N LEU A 30 -5.87 -10.83 23.75
CA LEU A 30 -4.77 -9.88 23.60
C LEU A 30 -3.80 -9.90 24.80
N TYR A 31 -4.31 -9.95 26.03
CA TYR A 31 -3.48 -9.97 27.23
C TYR A 31 -2.69 -11.27 27.41
N GLU A 32 -3.26 -12.41 27.00
CA GLU A 32 -2.61 -13.72 27.09
C GLU A 32 -1.51 -13.84 26.04
N ALA A 33 -1.80 -13.43 24.80
CA ALA A 33 -0.83 -13.40 23.72
C ALA A 33 0.38 -12.54 24.06
N ALA A 34 0.16 -11.36 24.64
CA ALA A 34 1.22 -10.45 25.02
C ALA A 34 1.98 -10.92 26.26
N ARG A 35 1.32 -11.59 27.22
CA ARG A 35 2.01 -12.26 28.33
C ARG A 35 2.92 -13.38 27.80
N ALA A 36 2.40 -14.27 26.95
CA ALA A 36 3.17 -15.35 26.36
C ALA A 36 4.35 -14.83 25.52
N ALA A 37 4.17 -13.71 24.82
CA ALA A 37 5.24 -13.05 24.10
C ALA A 37 6.35 -12.53 25.03
N ARG A 38 5.99 -11.92 26.16
CA ARG A 38 6.96 -11.46 27.17
C ARG A 38 7.70 -12.62 27.82
N GLU A 39 7.02 -13.71 28.13
CA GLU A 39 7.66 -14.90 28.69
C GLU A 39 8.71 -15.48 27.72
N ARG A 40 8.43 -15.47 26.41
CA ARG A 40 9.39 -15.90 25.38
C ARG A 40 10.57 -14.95 25.21
N LEU A 41 10.44 -13.67 25.55
CA LEU A 41 11.56 -12.72 25.53
C LEU A 41 12.60 -12.97 26.62
N GLN A 42 12.30 -13.78 27.65
CA GLN A 42 13.30 -14.14 28.68
C GLN A 42 14.55 -14.79 28.07
N GLY A 43 14.40 -15.50 26.94
CA GLY A 43 15.53 -16.08 26.22
C GLY A 43 16.50 -15.05 25.63
N LEU A 44 16.09 -13.79 25.50
CA LEU A 44 16.93 -12.69 25.00
C LEU A 44 17.56 -11.85 26.12
N GLU A 45 17.27 -12.15 27.39
CA GLU A 45 17.77 -11.36 28.52
C GLU A 45 19.29 -11.50 28.77
N THR A 46 19.91 -12.51 28.16
CA THR A 46 21.36 -12.69 28.15
C THR A 46 22.07 -11.56 27.39
N ASP A 47 21.52 -11.15 26.25
CA ASP A 47 22.09 -10.13 25.37
C ASP A 47 21.41 -8.75 25.57
N TYR A 48 20.16 -8.76 26.05
CA TYR A 48 19.33 -7.58 26.27
C TYR A 48 18.68 -7.63 27.65
N PRO A 49 19.39 -7.19 28.71
CA PRO A 49 18.87 -7.22 30.08
C PRO A 49 17.48 -6.60 30.18
N CYS A 50 16.57 -7.28 30.89
CA CYS A 50 15.19 -6.85 31.11
C CYS A 50 14.30 -6.78 29.85
N ALA A 51 14.66 -7.44 28.75
CA ALA A 51 13.86 -7.49 27.51
C ALA A 51 12.39 -7.86 27.74
N SER A 52 12.08 -8.78 28.68
CA SER A 52 10.70 -9.21 28.97
C SER A 52 9.83 -8.15 29.70
N TRP A 53 10.45 -7.09 30.23
CA TRP A 53 9.80 -6.02 31.00
C TRP A 53 9.46 -4.79 30.17
N LEU A 54 10.00 -4.68 28.95
CA LEU A 54 9.84 -3.52 28.08
C LEU A 54 8.42 -3.39 27.48
N PRO A 55 7.79 -4.47 26.97
CA PRO A 55 6.44 -4.40 26.41
C PRO A 55 5.39 -4.35 27.52
N VAL A 56 4.55 -3.30 27.50
CA VAL A 56 3.49 -3.12 28.49
C VAL A 56 2.15 -2.91 27.82
N ILE A 57 1.18 -3.70 28.27
CA ILE A 57 -0.21 -3.54 27.86
C ILE A 57 -0.87 -2.61 28.86
N TRP A 58 -1.51 -1.58 28.33
CA TRP A 58 -2.45 -0.78 29.08
C TRP A 58 -3.87 -1.14 28.62
N GLN A 59 -4.61 -1.84 29.47
CA GLN A 59 -6.00 -2.26 29.24
C GLN A 59 -6.81 -2.17 30.54
N ASN A 60 -8.05 -1.69 30.42
CA ASN A 60 -9.02 -1.68 31.51
C ASN A 60 -9.45 -3.14 31.83
N PRO A 61 -9.31 -3.64 33.08
CA PRO A 61 -9.69 -5.00 33.46
C PRO A 61 -11.17 -5.35 33.22
N SER A 62 -12.04 -4.35 33.14
CA SER A 62 -13.47 -4.52 32.88
C SER A 62 -13.83 -4.52 31.40
N ALA A 63 -12.87 -4.34 30.50
CA ALA A 63 -13.11 -4.39 29.06
C ALA A 63 -13.19 -5.85 28.58
N ILE A 64 -14.15 -6.13 27.68
CA ILE A 64 -14.25 -7.41 27.00
C ILE A 64 -12.89 -7.71 26.33
N PRO A 65 -12.27 -8.87 26.56
CA PRO A 65 -10.97 -9.19 25.99
C PRO A 65 -11.05 -9.12 24.47
N LEU A 66 -10.17 -8.32 23.86
CA LEU A 66 -10.01 -8.35 22.42
C LEU A 66 -9.44 -9.72 22.05
N VAL A 67 -10.17 -10.45 21.21
CA VAL A 67 -9.76 -11.73 20.64
C VAL A 67 -9.62 -11.53 19.13
N TRP A 68 -8.73 -12.28 18.50
CA TRP A 68 -8.60 -12.27 17.05
C TRP A 68 -9.96 -12.57 16.38
N PRO A 69 -10.49 -11.67 15.54
CA PRO A 69 -11.75 -11.91 14.87
C PRO A 69 -11.58 -13.08 13.89
N GLU A 70 -12.35 -14.16 14.10
CA GLU A 70 -12.40 -15.25 13.12
C GLU A 70 -12.95 -14.71 11.78
N PRO A 71 -12.34 -15.06 10.64
CA PRO A 71 -12.93 -14.77 9.35
C PRO A 71 -14.32 -15.41 9.30
N GLN A 72 -15.35 -14.66 8.94
CA GLN A 72 -16.67 -15.24 8.68
C GLN A 72 -16.58 -16.12 7.43
N THR A 73 -16.24 -17.40 7.61
CA THR A 73 -16.27 -18.40 6.55
C THR A 73 -17.70 -18.85 6.34
N THR A 74 -18.32 -18.44 5.24
CA THR A 74 -19.43 -19.21 4.66
C THR A 74 -18.90 -20.60 4.28
N PRO A 75 -19.54 -21.70 4.71
CA PRO A 75 -19.00 -23.03 4.51
C PRO A 75 -19.17 -23.47 3.06
N ALA A 76 -18.04 -23.64 2.34
CA ALA A 76 -17.99 -24.45 1.12
C ALA A 76 -18.03 -25.95 1.47
N PRO A 77 -18.65 -26.81 0.65
CA PRO A 77 -18.92 -28.20 1.01
C PRO A 77 -17.63 -29.04 1.15
N ALA A 78 -17.68 -29.96 2.11
CA ALA A 78 -16.56 -30.72 2.63
C ALA A 78 -15.84 -31.59 1.58
N ALA A 79 -14.54 -31.33 1.38
CA ALA A 79 -13.63 -32.27 0.73
C ALA A 79 -13.06 -33.24 1.77
N GLN A 80 -13.32 -34.53 1.56
CA GLN A 80 -12.87 -35.63 2.42
C GLN A 80 -11.34 -35.75 2.44
N SER A 81 -10.72 -35.63 3.62
CA SER A 81 -9.29 -35.87 3.80
C SER A 81 -9.01 -37.36 4.08
N ARG A 82 -8.26 -38.01 3.18
CA ARG A 82 -7.67 -39.33 3.44
C ARG A 82 -6.48 -39.16 4.39
N ARG A 83 -6.56 -39.79 5.57
CA ARG A 83 -5.44 -39.87 6.53
C ARG A 83 -4.37 -40.84 6.03
N LEU A 84 -3.20 -40.33 5.69
CA LEU A 84 -1.97 -41.12 5.58
C LEU A 84 -1.27 -41.17 6.94
N LYS A 85 -1.03 -42.37 7.45
CA LYS A 85 -0.26 -42.61 8.68
C LYS A 85 1.23 -42.45 8.38
N LEU A 86 1.89 -41.47 8.99
CA LEU A 86 3.35 -41.34 8.93
C LEU A 86 3.99 -41.96 10.18
N SER A 87 4.93 -42.88 9.97
CA SER A 87 5.76 -43.47 11.03
C SER A 87 6.94 -42.55 11.35
N ARG A 88 7.31 -42.51 12.64
CA ARG A 88 8.45 -41.74 13.16
C ARG A 88 9.77 -42.40 12.78
N ARG A 89 10.59 -41.74 11.98
CA ARG A 89 12.05 -41.85 12.09
C ARG A 89 12.68 -40.47 12.04
N ALA A 90 13.47 -40.20 13.08
CA ALA A 90 14.18 -38.97 13.33
C ALA A 90 15.29 -38.75 12.30
N ALA A 91 15.40 -37.53 11.78
CA ALA A 91 16.61 -37.05 11.12
C ALA A 91 16.68 -35.51 11.24
N LEU A 92 17.71 -35.06 11.95
CA LEU A 92 18.49 -33.81 11.75
C LEU A 92 17.71 -32.48 11.65
N TRP A 93 17.56 -31.80 12.80
CA TRP A 93 17.19 -30.38 12.87
C TRP A 93 18.45 -29.53 12.98
N SER A 94 19.02 -29.08 11.86
CA SER A 94 20.07 -28.04 11.90
C SER A 94 20.05 -27.05 10.73
N SER A 95 18.95 -26.97 9.96
CA SER A 95 18.84 -25.97 8.88
C SER A 95 17.42 -25.43 8.63
N VAL A 96 16.45 -25.71 9.52
CA VAL A 96 15.02 -25.39 9.28
C VAL A 96 14.54 -24.13 10.00
N VAL A 97 15.32 -23.53 10.91
CA VAL A 97 14.85 -22.37 11.69
C VAL A 97 14.67 -21.10 10.82
N ILE A 98 15.47 -20.94 9.77
CA ILE A 98 15.36 -19.79 8.85
C ILE A 98 14.27 -20.02 7.80
N GLY A 99 14.07 -21.26 7.34
CA GLY A 99 13.04 -21.60 6.34
C GLY A 99 11.61 -21.60 6.91
N GLY A 100 11.42 -22.11 8.13
CA GLY A 100 10.11 -22.19 8.77
C GLY A 100 9.55 -20.84 9.23
N SER A 101 10.42 -19.90 9.60
CA SER A 101 10.04 -18.55 10.00
C SER A 101 9.64 -17.68 8.80
N LEU A 102 10.30 -17.84 7.64
CA LEU A 102 9.90 -17.18 6.38
C LEU A 102 8.55 -17.67 5.84
N LEU A 103 8.21 -18.95 6.03
CA LEU A 103 6.96 -19.53 5.51
C LEU A 103 5.71 -19.05 6.27
N LEU A 104 5.84 -18.77 7.58
CA LEU A 104 4.76 -18.21 8.39
C LEU A 104 4.65 -16.68 8.28
N SER A 105 5.75 -15.99 7.94
CA SER A 105 5.75 -14.52 7.84
C SER A 105 4.97 -13.99 6.64
N GLN A 106 4.90 -14.74 5.53
CA GLN A 106 4.17 -14.37 4.31
C GLN A 106 2.65 -14.19 4.53
N PRO A 107 1.90 -15.18 5.06
CA PRO A 107 0.46 -15.02 5.31
C PRO A 107 0.17 -13.99 6.41
N ALA A 108 1.02 -13.90 7.43
CA ALA A 108 0.88 -12.91 8.49
C ALA A 108 1.03 -11.47 7.97
N ALA A 109 2.01 -11.21 7.09
CA ALA A 109 2.18 -9.90 6.46
C ALA A 109 0.99 -9.51 5.57
N ALA A 110 0.47 -10.46 4.78
CA ALA A 110 -0.71 -10.22 3.95
C ALA A 110 -1.93 -9.86 4.80
N LEU A 111 -2.14 -10.58 5.91
CA LEU A 111 -3.23 -10.34 6.85
C LEU A 111 -3.12 -8.96 7.51
N LEU A 112 -1.93 -8.57 7.99
CA LEU A 112 -1.70 -7.23 8.53
C LEU A 112 -1.98 -6.15 7.47
N ASN A 113 -1.57 -6.37 6.22
CA ASN A 113 -1.90 -5.43 5.14
C ASN A 113 -3.41 -5.30 4.94
N HIS A 114 -4.16 -6.41 4.95
CA HIS A 114 -5.63 -6.35 4.84
C HIS A 114 -6.29 -5.64 6.03
N LEU A 115 -5.79 -5.84 7.25
CA LEU A 115 -6.25 -5.09 8.43
C LEU A 115 -5.96 -3.60 8.29
N GLY A 116 -4.78 -3.25 7.77
CA GLY A 116 -4.43 -1.87 7.44
C GLY A 116 -5.39 -1.24 6.43
N MET A 117 -5.77 -1.99 5.39
CA MET A 117 -6.76 -1.55 4.39
C MET A 117 -8.14 -1.33 5.00
N ALA A 118 -8.60 -2.25 5.86
CA ALA A 118 -9.87 -2.10 6.56
C ALA A 118 -9.89 -0.84 7.46
N GLN A 119 -8.79 -0.59 8.19
CA GLN A 119 -8.69 0.61 9.02
C GLN A 119 -8.59 1.89 8.20
N HIS A 120 -7.90 1.86 7.06
CA HIS A 120 -7.86 2.98 6.12
C HIS A 120 -9.27 3.31 5.62
N GLN A 121 -10.04 2.32 5.18
CA GLN A 121 -11.43 2.51 4.73
C GLN A 121 -12.34 3.09 5.82
N ASN A 122 -12.09 2.73 7.09
CA ASN A 122 -12.80 3.28 8.25
C ASN A 122 -12.29 4.66 8.71
N GLY A 123 -11.37 5.30 7.98
CA GLY A 123 -10.77 6.58 8.35
C GLY A 123 -9.79 6.52 9.54
N GLN A 124 -9.44 5.33 10.03
CA GLN A 124 -8.54 5.11 11.16
C GLN A 124 -7.06 5.09 10.69
N LEU A 125 -6.61 6.20 10.12
CA LEU A 125 -5.34 6.32 9.38
C LEU A 125 -4.10 5.94 10.21
N ALA A 126 -4.03 6.38 11.46
CA ALA A 126 -2.92 6.04 12.36
C ALA A 126 -2.82 4.52 12.61
N GLN A 127 -3.97 3.83 12.72
CA GLN A 127 -4.00 2.38 12.87
C GLN A 127 -3.64 1.67 11.56
N ALA A 128 -4.13 2.18 10.43
CA ALA A 128 -3.74 1.69 9.12
C ALA A 128 -2.22 1.73 8.92
N GLN A 129 -1.59 2.86 9.26
CA GLN A 129 -0.13 3.04 9.17
C GLN A 129 0.62 2.02 10.04
N LEU A 130 0.16 1.77 11.28
CA LEU A 130 0.75 0.76 12.15
C LEU A 130 0.69 -0.64 11.53
N PHE A 131 -0.46 -1.02 10.97
CA PHE A 131 -0.64 -2.33 10.34
C PHE A 131 0.21 -2.49 9.08
N TYR A 132 0.28 -1.47 8.22
CA TYR A 132 1.13 -1.53 7.04
C TYR A 132 2.62 -1.59 7.41
N ARG A 133 3.08 -0.81 8.40
CA ARG A 133 4.47 -0.89 8.88
C ARG A 133 4.79 -2.25 9.49
N ALA A 134 3.86 -2.84 10.24
CA ALA A 134 4.04 -4.20 10.74
C ALA A 134 4.14 -5.22 9.59
N ALA A 135 3.35 -5.05 8.53
CA ALA A 135 3.42 -5.88 7.33
C ALA A 135 4.77 -5.76 6.60
N THR A 136 5.35 -4.56 6.49
CA THR A 136 6.67 -4.36 5.87
C THR A 136 7.80 -4.97 6.71
N VAL A 137 7.67 -4.99 8.03
CA VAL A 137 8.63 -5.66 8.93
C VAL A 137 8.55 -7.19 8.78
N LEU A 138 7.34 -7.76 8.74
CA LEU A 138 7.17 -9.21 8.59
C LEU A 138 7.57 -9.73 7.20
N ASN A 139 7.35 -8.92 6.15
CA ASN A 139 7.71 -9.28 4.80
C ASN A 139 8.25 -8.06 4.01
N PRO A 140 9.56 -7.80 4.09
CA PRO A 140 10.17 -6.65 3.44
C PRO A 140 10.18 -6.69 1.90
N LEU A 141 9.78 -7.83 1.31
CA LEU A 141 9.74 -8.06 -0.15
C LEU A 141 8.33 -7.90 -0.74
N LYS A 142 7.31 -7.67 0.09
CA LYS A 142 5.94 -7.46 -0.40
C LYS A 142 5.74 -5.99 -0.76
N SER A 143 5.30 -5.71 -1.98
CA SER A 143 5.19 -4.33 -2.51
C SER A 143 3.96 -3.58 -2.01
N GLU A 144 2.84 -4.28 -1.80
CA GLU A 144 1.53 -3.68 -1.50
C GLU A 144 1.52 -2.85 -0.20
N PRO A 145 2.14 -3.29 0.91
CA PRO A 145 2.19 -2.46 2.12
C PRO A 145 2.94 -1.15 1.94
N TYR A 146 4.03 -1.14 1.16
CA TYR A 146 4.75 0.10 0.85
C TYR A 146 3.90 1.02 -0.03
N TYR A 147 3.21 0.48 -1.04
CA TYR A 147 2.30 1.28 -1.85
C TYR A 147 1.18 1.92 -1.00
N ASN A 148 0.63 1.17 -0.04
CA ASN A 148 -0.39 1.68 0.87
C ASN A 148 0.14 2.74 1.85
N LEU A 149 1.38 2.60 2.32
CA LEU A 149 2.06 3.64 3.12
C LEU A 149 2.31 4.90 2.31
N GLY A 150 2.79 4.76 1.07
CA GLY A 150 3.00 5.90 0.17
C GLY A 150 1.71 6.70 -0.06
N ARG A 151 0.58 6.01 -0.23
CA ARG A 151 -0.74 6.64 -0.32
C ARG A 151 -1.13 7.38 0.95
N LEU A 152 -0.83 6.81 2.13
CA LEU A 152 -1.12 7.49 3.39
C LEU A 152 -0.31 8.80 3.52
N CYS A 153 0.98 8.74 3.19
CA CYS A 153 1.85 9.91 3.22
C CYS A 153 1.41 11.00 2.23
N GLU A 154 1.07 10.61 0.99
CA GLU A 154 0.63 11.56 -0.04
C GLU A 154 -0.70 12.24 0.32
N LYS A 155 -1.74 11.45 0.66
CA LYS A 155 -3.12 11.97 0.75
C LYS A 155 -3.49 12.57 2.09
N PHE A 156 -2.83 12.14 3.17
CA PHE A 156 -3.23 12.55 4.52
C PHE A 156 -2.15 13.34 5.22
N GLU A 157 -0.89 12.91 5.12
CA GLU A 157 0.23 13.65 5.71
C GLU A 157 0.69 14.80 4.80
N HIS A 158 0.32 14.77 3.51
CA HIS A 158 0.81 15.69 2.46
C HIS A 158 2.34 15.72 2.38
N ASP A 159 2.98 14.60 2.73
CA ASP A 159 4.42 14.41 2.74
C ASP A 159 4.85 13.69 1.47
N LEU A 160 5.26 14.48 0.47
CA LEU A 160 5.71 13.98 -0.82
C LEU A 160 7.04 13.22 -0.74
N ASP A 161 7.89 13.52 0.23
CA ASP A 161 9.17 12.83 0.39
C ASP A 161 8.96 11.43 0.97
N CYS A 162 8.10 11.31 1.98
CA CYS A 162 7.64 10.00 2.45
C CYS A 162 6.98 9.20 1.32
N ALA A 163 6.02 9.81 0.60
CA ALA A 163 5.32 9.15 -0.49
C ALA A 163 6.29 8.66 -1.58
N ARG A 164 7.25 9.49 -1.98
CA ARG A 164 8.30 9.13 -2.95
C ARG A 164 9.13 7.93 -2.48
N ALA A 165 9.50 7.89 -1.20
CA ALA A 165 10.28 6.79 -0.65
C ALA A 165 9.49 5.46 -0.69
N ASP A 166 8.25 5.48 -0.23
CA ASP A 166 7.42 4.29 -0.12
C ASP A 166 6.91 3.78 -1.48
N TYR A 167 6.43 4.66 -2.37
CA TYR A 167 6.12 4.28 -3.75
C TYR A 167 7.36 3.80 -4.49
N GLY A 168 8.52 4.43 -4.26
CA GLY A 168 9.80 3.99 -4.81
C GLY A 168 10.19 2.59 -4.34
N ARG A 169 9.89 2.22 -3.09
CA ARG A 169 10.11 0.87 -2.58
C ARG A 169 9.15 -0.13 -3.23
N ALA A 170 7.87 0.20 -3.34
CA ALA A 170 6.88 -0.64 -4.03
C ALA A 170 7.27 -0.89 -5.51
N ALA A 171 7.72 0.15 -6.20
CA ALA A 171 8.18 0.09 -7.59
C ALA A 171 9.40 -0.83 -7.77
N LYS A 172 10.41 -0.70 -6.88
CA LYS A 172 11.60 -1.57 -6.87
C LYS A 172 11.27 -3.05 -6.62
N LEU A 173 10.17 -3.32 -5.92
CA LEU A 173 9.66 -4.66 -5.66
C LEU A 173 8.77 -5.21 -6.79
N GLY A 174 8.63 -4.47 -7.90
CA GLY A 174 7.97 -4.95 -9.11
C GLY A 174 6.51 -4.52 -9.26
N LEU A 175 6.00 -3.60 -8.43
CA LEU A 175 4.64 -3.10 -8.57
C LEU A 175 4.57 -1.97 -9.61
N ALA A 176 3.86 -2.22 -10.71
CA ALA A 176 3.67 -1.25 -11.80
C ALA A 176 2.95 0.03 -11.32
N GLU A 177 1.93 -0.14 -10.47
CA GLU A 177 1.18 0.94 -9.83
C GLU A 177 2.08 1.78 -8.92
N GLY A 178 3.12 1.17 -8.34
CA GLY A 178 4.16 1.88 -7.60
C GLY A 178 4.94 2.85 -8.48
N TYR A 179 5.32 2.46 -9.69
CA TYR A 179 5.94 3.37 -10.65
C TYR A 179 4.98 4.45 -11.14
N ALA A 180 3.70 4.13 -11.35
CA ALA A 180 2.69 5.10 -11.74
C ALA A 180 2.59 6.24 -10.71
N GLN A 181 2.45 5.89 -9.43
CA GLN A 181 2.33 6.89 -8.36
C GLN A 181 3.66 7.60 -8.07
N LEU A 182 4.79 6.89 -8.17
CA LEU A 182 6.11 7.52 -8.07
C LEU A 182 6.28 8.62 -9.13
N ALA A 183 5.88 8.36 -10.38
CA ALA A 183 5.95 9.35 -11.45
C ALA A 183 5.09 10.58 -11.13
N GLN A 184 3.88 10.38 -10.58
CA GLN A 184 2.99 11.47 -10.18
C GLN A 184 3.62 12.35 -9.09
N VAL A 185 4.16 11.76 -8.03
CA VAL A 185 4.86 12.50 -6.96
C VAL A 185 6.09 13.25 -7.51
N GLN A 186 6.85 12.62 -8.42
CA GLN A 186 8.01 13.25 -9.06
C GLN A 186 7.61 14.44 -9.94
N ILE A 187 6.46 14.39 -10.63
CA ILE A 187 5.91 15.54 -11.38
C ILE A 187 5.59 16.70 -10.43
N GLN A 188 4.93 16.42 -9.30
CA GLN A 188 4.62 17.45 -8.30
C GLN A 188 5.89 18.11 -7.73
N GLN A 189 6.96 17.33 -7.56
CA GLN A 189 8.27 17.82 -7.13
C GLN A 189 9.11 18.44 -8.27
N GLN A 190 8.56 18.60 -9.48
CA GLN A 190 9.26 19.14 -10.67
C GLN A 190 10.46 18.30 -11.16
N ASP A 191 10.60 17.06 -10.71
CA ASP A 191 11.63 16.12 -11.16
C ASP A 191 11.14 15.35 -12.41
N LEU A 192 10.94 16.10 -13.50
CA LEU A 192 10.34 15.58 -14.73
C LEU A 192 11.19 14.49 -15.40
N ALA A 193 12.51 14.53 -15.22
CA ALA A 193 13.42 13.54 -15.77
C ALA A 193 13.24 12.18 -15.08
N ALA A 194 13.21 12.15 -13.74
CA ALA A 194 12.97 10.92 -13.00
C ALA A 194 11.52 10.42 -13.20
N ALA A 195 10.54 11.34 -13.24
CA ALA A 195 9.16 10.99 -13.54
C ALA A 195 9.03 10.26 -14.87
N LEU A 196 9.68 10.78 -15.93
CA LEU A 196 9.64 10.17 -17.25
C LEU A 196 10.26 8.77 -17.24
N GLN A 197 11.37 8.58 -16.53
CA GLN A 197 11.94 7.25 -16.31
C GLN A 197 10.97 6.29 -15.62
N SER A 198 10.32 6.73 -14.54
CA SER A 198 9.30 5.94 -13.84
C SER A 198 8.16 5.51 -14.77
N THR A 199 7.69 6.39 -15.67
CA THR A 199 6.64 6.03 -16.64
C THR A 199 7.09 4.94 -17.63
N TRP A 200 8.31 5.00 -18.16
CA TRP A 200 8.84 3.94 -19.03
C TRP A 200 9.00 2.61 -18.29
N HIS A 201 9.46 2.65 -17.04
CA HIS A 201 9.54 1.46 -16.21
C HIS A 201 8.16 0.86 -15.95
N CYS A 202 7.17 1.67 -15.61
CA CYS A 202 5.79 1.23 -15.46
C CYS A 202 5.27 0.53 -16.73
N LEU A 203 5.37 1.18 -17.89
CA LEU A 203 4.82 0.64 -19.15
C LEU A 203 5.47 -0.68 -19.56
N ARG A 204 6.71 -0.93 -19.14
CA ARG A 204 7.42 -2.19 -19.41
C ARG A 204 6.88 -3.37 -18.59
N ILE A 205 6.36 -3.11 -17.39
CA ILE A 205 5.95 -4.18 -16.45
C ILE A 205 4.43 -4.19 -16.17
N ALA A 206 3.69 -3.17 -16.59
CA ALA A 206 2.25 -3.08 -16.38
C ALA A 206 1.52 -4.13 -17.20
N GLU A 207 0.78 -5.00 -16.53
CA GLU A 207 -0.04 -6.05 -17.16
C GLU A 207 -1.44 -5.53 -17.51
N TYR A 208 -2.02 -4.72 -16.62
CA TYR A 208 -3.39 -4.23 -16.73
C TYR A 208 -3.50 -2.89 -17.46
N ASP A 209 -4.57 -2.75 -18.25
CA ASP A 209 -4.81 -1.55 -19.07
C ASP A 209 -5.02 -0.30 -18.22
N GLY A 210 -5.61 -0.43 -17.02
CA GLY A 210 -5.74 0.72 -16.11
C GLY A 210 -4.39 1.27 -15.64
N THR A 211 -3.45 0.39 -15.32
CA THR A 211 -2.10 0.79 -14.89
C THR A 211 -1.30 1.37 -16.07
N LYS A 212 -1.42 0.77 -17.26
CA LYS A 212 -0.85 1.32 -18.50
C LYS A 212 -1.40 2.71 -18.80
N ALA A 213 -2.73 2.88 -18.74
CA ALA A 213 -3.40 4.16 -18.96
C ALA A 213 -2.92 5.23 -17.96
N ALA A 214 -2.80 4.90 -16.68
CA ALA A 214 -2.27 5.81 -15.66
C ALA A 214 -0.82 6.26 -15.97
N CYS A 215 0.02 5.34 -16.45
CA CYS A 215 1.41 5.64 -16.79
C CYS A 215 1.55 6.45 -18.08
N LEU A 216 0.74 6.17 -19.11
CA LEU A 216 0.63 7.01 -20.30
C LEU A 216 0.11 8.40 -19.95
N LYS A 217 -0.93 8.51 -19.12
CA LYS A 217 -1.44 9.80 -18.61
C LYS A 217 -0.32 10.63 -17.97
N ASN A 218 0.45 10.04 -17.05
CA ASN A 218 1.57 10.74 -16.41
C ASN A 218 2.67 11.13 -17.41
N GLN A 219 2.96 10.28 -18.40
CA GLN A 219 3.90 10.60 -19.48
C GLN A 219 3.40 11.76 -20.35
N GLY A 220 2.12 11.78 -20.68
CA GLY A 220 1.46 12.88 -21.38
C GLY A 220 1.51 14.19 -20.60
N TRP A 221 1.29 14.15 -19.29
CA TRP A 221 1.44 15.31 -18.41
C TRP A 221 2.88 15.87 -18.44
N ILE A 222 3.89 15.00 -18.37
CA ILE A 222 5.29 15.41 -18.48
C ILE A 222 5.57 16.10 -19.81
N PHE A 223 5.10 15.54 -20.93
CA PHE A 223 5.28 16.15 -22.25
C PHE A 223 4.54 17.47 -22.39
N TRP A 224 3.36 17.61 -21.79
CA TRP A 224 2.62 18.87 -21.74
C TRP A 224 3.42 19.94 -20.99
N LEU A 225 3.96 19.63 -19.80
CA LEU A 225 4.82 20.53 -19.02
C LEU A 225 6.10 20.94 -19.77
N GLN A 226 6.62 20.06 -20.63
CA GLN A 226 7.80 20.33 -21.46
C GLN A 226 7.50 21.10 -22.75
N GLY A 227 6.23 21.45 -23.03
CA GLY A 227 5.83 22.09 -24.29
C GLY A 227 5.82 21.14 -25.50
N ARG A 228 6.00 19.84 -25.29
CA ARG A 228 6.03 18.79 -26.33
C ARG A 228 4.62 18.33 -26.66
N TRP A 229 3.79 19.27 -27.13
CA TRP A 229 2.34 19.06 -27.23
C TRP A 229 1.91 17.97 -28.21
N GLY A 230 2.63 17.76 -29.32
CA GLY A 230 2.32 16.67 -30.24
C GLY A 230 2.52 15.29 -29.61
N GLU A 231 3.52 15.14 -28.75
CA GLU A 231 3.79 13.88 -28.04
C GLU A 231 2.82 13.68 -26.88
N ALA A 232 2.49 14.76 -26.16
CA ALA A 232 1.47 14.74 -25.13
C ALA A 232 0.12 14.29 -25.70
N GLU A 233 -0.32 14.87 -26.82
CA GLU A 233 -1.58 14.51 -27.48
C GLU A 233 -1.62 13.04 -27.89
N ARG A 234 -0.55 12.54 -28.52
CA ARG A 234 -0.46 11.12 -28.92
C ARG A 234 -0.57 10.18 -27.72
N VAL A 235 0.23 10.41 -26.69
CA VAL A 235 0.30 9.52 -25.52
C VAL A 235 -0.97 9.59 -24.68
N LEU A 236 -1.58 10.77 -24.53
CA LEU A 236 -2.88 10.91 -23.87
C LEU A 236 -3.99 10.25 -24.70
N GLY A 237 -3.91 10.30 -26.03
CA GLY A 237 -4.76 9.55 -26.96
C GLY A 237 -4.68 8.03 -26.73
N GLU A 238 -3.48 7.50 -26.54
CA GLU A 238 -3.28 6.09 -26.19
C GLU A 238 -3.85 5.77 -24.79
N ALA A 239 -3.71 6.68 -23.82
CA ALA A 239 -4.28 6.50 -22.49
C ALA A 239 -5.81 6.38 -22.52
N ILE A 240 -6.49 7.26 -23.27
CA ILE A 240 -7.97 7.21 -23.41
C ILE A 240 -8.45 6.04 -24.25
N ALA A 241 -7.62 5.51 -25.17
CA ALA A 241 -7.95 4.30 -25.92
C ALA A 241 -7.96 3.05 -25.01
N LEU A 242 -7.17 3.05 -23.93
CA LEU A 242 -7.19 2.01 -22.91
C LEU A 242 -8.29 2.24 -21.87
N ARG A 243 -8.52 3.50 -21.49
CA ARG A 243 -9.54 3.91 -20.50
C ARG A 243 -10.16 5.24 -20.90
N ASP A 244 -11.31 5.16 -21.55
CA ASP A 244 -12.08 6.34 -21.98
C ASP A 244 -12.75 7.05 -20.80
N ASP A 245 -12.87 6.38 -19.66
CA ASP A 245 -13.47 6.88 -18.43
C ASP A 245 -12.50 7.65 -17.53
N SER A 246 -11.30 8.01 -18.01
CA SER A 246 -10.29 8.72 -17.21
C SER A 246 -10.49 10.25 -17.25
N PRO A 247 -10.98 10.90 -16.17
CA PRO A 247 -11.26 12.32 -16.20
C PRO A 247 -9.97 13.15 -16.31
N HIS A 248 -8.90 12.69 -15.67
CA HIS A 248 -7.61 13.36 -15.72
C HIS A 248 -6.97 13.35 -17.11
N ALA A 249 -7.08 12.26 -17.87
CA ALA A 249 -6.56 12.20 -19.23
C ALA A 249 -7.32 13.18 -20.15
N HIS A 250 -8.65 13.24 -20.01
CA HIS A 250 -9.48 14.22 -20.70
C HIS A 250 -9.16 15.66 -20.29
N CYS A 251 -8.95 15.93 -19.00
CA CYS A 251 -8.57 17.23 -18.48
C CYS A 251 -7.24 17.73 -19.07
N LEU A 252 -6.23 16.86 -19.20
CA LEU A 252 -4.94 17.20 -19.82
C LEU A 252 -5.08 17.46 -21.33
N LEU A 253 -5.86 16.64 -22.05
CA LEU A 253 -6.13 16.87 -23.47
C LEU A 253 -6.90 18.16 -23.71
N ALA A 254 -7.87 18.47 -22.85
CA ALA A 254 -8.64 19.70 -22.96
C ALA A 254 -7.74 20.94 -22.82
N GLN A 255 -6.90 20.98 -21.77
CA GLN A 255 -5.90 22.04 -21.58
C GLN A 255 -4.90 22.14 -22.74
N LEU A 256 -4.45 21.00 -23.26
CA LEU A 256 -3.56 20.94 -24.42
C LEU A 256 -4.22 21.56 -25.67
N HIS A 257 -5.48 21.24 -25.93
CA HIS A 257 -6.22 21.79 -27.05
C HIS A 257 -6.51 23.27 -26.90
N GLU A 258 -6.79 23.76 -25.70
CA GLU A 258 -6.91 25.20 -25.41
C GLU A 258 -5.62 25.95 -25.70
N ALA A 259 -4.49 25.42 -25.21
CA ALA A 259 -3.17 26.01 -25.46
C ALA A 259 -2.85 26.11 -26.97
N ARG A 260 -3.47 25.25 -27.79
CA ARG A 260 -3.34 25.23 -29.26
C ARG A 260 -4.43 26.00 -30.00
N GLY A 261 -5.40 26.60 -29.30
CA GLY A 261 -6.55 27.28 -29.90
C GLY A 261 -7.62 26.34 -30.50
N ASN A 262 -7.53 25.04 -30.24
CA ASN A 262 -8.47 24.03 -30.74
C ASN A 262 -9.69 23.91 -29.81
N PHE A 263 -10.41 25.01 -29.61
CA PHE A 263 -11.48 25.12 -28.60
C PHE A 263 -12.62 24.10 -28.77
N LYS A 264 -12.90 23.66 -30.00
CA LYS A 264 -13.91 22.62 -30.24
C LYS A 264 -13.52 21.29 -29.60
N TRP A 265 -12.30 20.82 -29.82
CA TRP A 265 -11.81 19.56 -29.23
C TRP A 265 -11.60 19.69 -27.72
N ALA A 266 -11.15 20.85 -27.25
CA ALA A 266 -11.08 21.12 -25.81
C ALA A 266 -12.46 20.97 -25.15
N ARG A 267 -13.49 21.54 -25.77
CA ARG A 267 -14.89 21.44 -25.32
C ARG A 267 -15.36 20.00 -25.21
N ASP A 268 -15.11 19.18 -26.24
CA ASP A 268 -15.50 17.77 -26.24
C ASP A 268 -14.86 17.00 -25.06
N HIS A 269 -13.60 17.30 -24.73
CA HIS A 269 -12.94 16.71 -23.58
C HIS A 269 -13.41 17.26 -22.24
N TRP A 270 -13.72 18.56 -22.12
CA TRP A 270 -14.32 19.11 -20.90
C TRP A 270 -15.68 18.49 -20.59
N GLN A 271 -16.49 18.17 -21.61
CA GLN A 271 -17.72 17.40 -21.41
C GLN A 271 -17.44 16.01 -20.83
N LYS A 272 -16.37 15.35 -21.28
CA LYS A 272 -15.97 14.05 -20.73
C LYS A 272 -15.48 14.15 -19.28
N VAL A 273 -14.79 15.23 -18.92
CA VAL A 273 -14.44 15.51 -17.51
C VAL A 273 -15.71 15.61 -16.67
N GLN A 274 -16.69 16.42 -17.09
CA GLN A 274 -17.97 16.54 -16.36
C GLN A 274 -18.77 15.23 -16.30
N GLN A 275 -18.64 14.36 -17.31
CA GLN A 275 -19.32 13.08 -17.36
C GLN A 275 -18.73 12.07 -16.36
N PHE A 276 -17.41 12.06 -16.18
CA PHE A 276 -16.72 10.97 -15.47
C PHE A 276 -16.08 11.36 -14.15
N ALA A 277 -15.79 12.64 -13.92
CA ALA A 277 -15.15 13.08 -12.69
C ALA A 277 -16.09 13.03 -11.49
N ASP A 278 -15.54 12.62 -10.35
CA ASP A 278 -16.20 12.66 -9.05
C ASP A 278 -15.72 13.87 -8.24
N ILE A 279 -16.66 14.69 -7.77
CA ILE A 279 -16.36 15.89 -6.98
C ILE A 279 -15.77 15.55 -5.61
N ASP A 280 -16.04 14.35 -5.10
CA ASP A 280 -15.53 13.88 -3.80
C ASP A 280 -14.06 13.42 -3.88
N ILE A 281 -13.50 13.30 -5.10
CA ILE A 281 -12.08 13.02 -5.32
C ILE A 281 -11.35 14.35 -5.53
N PRO A 282 -10.49 14.80 -4.60
CA PRO A 282 -9.89 16.14 -4.67
C PRO A 282 -9.17 16.43 -5.99
N GLU A 283 -8.44 15.45 -6.53
CA GLU A 283 -7.69 15.64 -7.78
C GLU A 283 -8.60 15.77 -9.01
N GLU A 284 -9.81 15.20 -8.97
CA GLU A 284 -10.80 15.31 -10.03
C GLU A 284 -11.63 16.59 -9.90
N SER A 285 -11.82 17.06 -8.66
CA SER A 285 -12.48 18.33 -8.34
C SER A 285 -11.78 19.54 -8.99
N ASP A 286 -10.45 19.57 -8.99
CA ASP A 286 -9.67 20.62 -9.67
C ASP A 286 -9.99 20.66 -11.18
N CYS A 287 -10.03 19.50 -11.83
CA CYS A 287 -10.38 19.38 -13.24
C CYS A 287 -11.85 19.73 -13.52
N LEU A 288 -12.77 19.42 -12.60
CA LEU A 288 -14.18 19.82 -12.67
C LEU A 288 -14.35 21.34 -12.57
N GLY A 289 -13.63 22.00 -11.65
CA GLY A 289 -13.63 23.46 -11.54
C GLY A 289 -13.21 24.12 -12.85
N LEU A 290 -12.09 23.64 -13.43
CA LEU A 290 -11.63 24.10 -14.74
C LEU A 290 -12.69 23.89 -15.85
N ALA A 291 -13.39 22.75 -15.86
CA ALA A 291 -14.42 22.46 -16.84
C ALA A 291 -15.66 23.34 -16.67
N GLY A 292 -16.03 23.70 -15.43
CA GLY A 292 -17.19 24.54 -15.12
C GLY A 292 -17.02 25.99 -15.59
N ASP A 293 -15.84 26.57 -15.38
CA ASP A 293 -15.51 27.95 -15.77
C ASP A 293 -15.54 28.18 -17.28
N ARG A 294 -15.43 27.11 -18.07
CA ARG A 294 -15.30 27.14 -19.54
C ARG A 294 -16.60 26.79 -20.28
N TRP A 295 -17.65 26.48 -19.53
CA TRP A 295 -18.96 26.08 -20.06
C TRP A 295 -20.04 27.17 -19.94
N GLN A 296 -19.72 28.32 -19.35
CA GLN A 296 -20.56 29.51 -19.33
C GLN A 296 -20.24 30.44 -20.50
#